data_AF-A0A371PVM8-F1
#
_entry.id   AF-A0A371PVM8-F1
#
_cell.length_a   1.000
_cell.length_b   1.000
_cell.length_c   1.000
_cell.angle_alpha   90.00
_cell.angle_beta   90.00
_cell.angle_gamma   90.00
#
_symmetry.space_group_name_H-M   'P 1'
#
loop_
_entity.id
_entity.type
_entity.pdbx_description
1 polymer ?
#
loop_
_entity_poly.entity_id
_entity_poly.type
_entity_poly.pdbx_seq_one_letter_code
_entity_poly.pdbx_strand_id
1 'polypeptide(L)'
;MVLTPAANAAERNYEVVVCDIDGYYSTANVGGYNQNNQYVHTPNLSLGAKCGHQPHWWFKPNRTVEINVKDGVTGDWARHFRELSAACPVKARLRGLATSPDTCMP
;
A
#
# COMPACT_ATOMS: atom_id res chain seq x y z
N MET A 1 15.13 -10.23 29.96
CA MET A 1 16.06 -9.22 29.43
C MET A 1 15.28 -8.38 28.42
N VAL A 2 14.85 -7.19 28.83
CA VAL A 2 14.06 -6.27 27.99
C VAL A 2 15.04 -5.58 27.06
N LEU A 3 14.99 -5.89 25.76
CA LEU A 3 15.70 -5.14 24.75
C LEU A 3 14.80 -4.00 24.27
N THR A 4 15.28 -2.78 24.48
CA THR A 4 14.63 -1.49 24.28
C THR A 4 14.28 -1.18 22.80
N PRO A 5 13.30 -0.29 22.56
CA PRO A 5 12.69 -0.04 21.25
C PRO A 5 13.40 1.10 20.50
N ALA A 6 14.52 0.86 19.84
CA ALA A 6 15.12 1.86 18.93
C ALA A 6 16.29 1.27 18.13
N ALA A 7 16.04 0.23 17.33
CA ALA A 7 16.95 -0.11 16.24
C ALA A 7 16.43 0.58 14.97
N ASN A 8 17.09 1.69 14.63
CA ASN A 8 17.09 2.42 13.36
C ASN A 8 15.74 2.89 12.78
N ALA A 9 15.46 4.17 13.01
CA ALA A 9 14.56 5.00 12.22
C ALA A 9 15.14 5.40 10.84
N ALA A 10 16.15 4.69 10.34
CA ALA A 10 16.79 4.93 9.05
C ALA A 10 16.72 3.63 8.24
N GLU A 11 16.14 3.70 7.03
CA GLU A 11 15.92 2.61 6.07
C GLU A 11 14.91 1.52 6.45
N ARG A 12 13.73 1.91 6.94
CA ARG A 12 12.58 1.05 6.71
C ARG A 12 12.14 1.21 5.25
N ASN A 13 12.78 0.47 4.35
CA ASN A 13 12.33 0.31 2.96
C ASN A 13 10.97 -0.40 3.02
N TYR A 14 9.87 0.37 3.12
CA TYR A 14 8.54 -0.21 3.06
C TYR A 14 8.21 -0.45 1.60
N GLU A 15 7.90 -1.70 1.31
CA GLU A 15 7.36 -2.09 0.02
C GLU A 15 5.89 -1.67 -0.06
N VAL A 16 5.47 -1.11 -1.18
CA VAL A 16 4.06 -0.96 -1.54
C VAL A 16 3.78 -1.94 -2.67
N VAL A 17 3.01 -2.98 -2.37
CA VAL A 17 2.49 -3.91 -3.39
C VAL A 17 1.00 -3.71 -3.49
N VAL A 18 0.48 -3.44 -4.68
CA VAL A 18 -0.95 -3.41 -4.97
C VAL A 18 -1.25 -4.51 -5.94
N CYS A 19 -2.03 -5.51 -5.52
CA CYS A 19 -2.46 -6.61 -6.38
C CYS A 19 -3.95 -6.53 -6.66
N ASP A 20 -4.35 -6.50 -7.93
CA ASP A 20 -5.71 -6.73 -8.40
C ASP A 20 -5.82 -8.17 -8.94
N ILE A 21 -6.48 -9.03 -8.17
CA ILE A 21 -6.57 -10.46 -8.48
C ILE A 21 -7.51 -10.73 -9.66
N ASP A 22 -8.50 -9.87 -9.83
CA ASP A 22 -9.60 -10.03 -10.78
C ASP A 22 -9.29 -9.38 -12.13
N GLY A 23 -8.30 -8.48 -12.18
CA GLY A 23 -7.78 -7.89 -13.42
C GLY A 23 -8.65 -6.77 -13.98
N TYR A 24 -9.45 -6.11 -13.14
CA TYR A 24 -10.27 -4.96 -13.49
C TYR A 24 -9.49 -3.65 -13.56
N TYR A 25 -8.33 -3.56 -12.90
CA TYR A 25 -7.58 -2.33 -12.73
C TYR A 25 -6.28 -2.35 -13.52
N SER A 26 -5.98 -1.22 -14.16
CA SER A 26 -4.77 -1.04 -14.98
C SER A 26 -3.64 -0.36 -14.21
N THR A 27 -3.99 0.55 -13.29
CA THR A 27 -3.06 1.43 -12.57
C THR A 27 -3.48 1.55 -11.12
N ALA A 28 -2.52 1.73 -10.21
CA ALA A 28 -2.77 2.10 -8.82
C ALA A 28 -1.79 3.13 -8.29
N ASN A 29 -2.15 3.88 -7.26
CA ASN A 29 -1.20 4.56 -6.38
C ASN A 29 -1.69 4.50 -4.94
N VAL A 30 -0.77 4.64 -4.00
CA VAL A 30 -1.09 4.63 -2.57
C VAL A 30 -0.71 5.98 -1.99
N GLY A 31 -1.62 6.59 -1.24
CA GLY A 31 -1.45 7.82 -0.49
C GLY A 31 -1.41 7.56 1.02
N GLY A 32 -0.63 8.34 1.75
CA GLY A 32 -0.55 8.20 3.20
C GLY A 32 0.42 9.18 3.83
N TYR A 33 0.42 9.22 5.16
CA TYR A 33 1.32 10.10 5.90
C TYR A 33 2.71 9.49 6.07
N ASN A 34 3.75 10.27 5.81
CA ASN A 34 5.14 9.87 6.06
C ASN A 34 5.61 10.21 7.51
N GLN A 35 6.90 9.99 7.80
CA GLN A 35 7.45 10.13 9.16
C GLN A 35 7.39 11.57 9.67
N ASN A 36 7.38 12.53 8.74
CA ASN A 36 7.28 13.95 8.97
C ASN A 36 5.81 14.43 9.02
N ASN A 37 4.84 13.51 9.11
CA ASN A 37 3.40 13.80 8.99
C ASN A 37 3.03 14.55 7.69
N GLN A 38 3.78 14.34 6.61
CA GLN A 38 3.43 14.87 5.29
C GLN A 38 2.62 13.84 4.52
N TYR A 39 1.55 14.27 3.87
CA TYR A 39 0.78 13.40 3.00
C TYR A 39 1.52 13.22 1.67
N VAL A 40 1.87 11.99 1.34
CA VAL A 40 2.65 11.63 0.14
C VAL A 40 1.94 10.53 -0.63
N HIS A 41 2.14 10.48 -1.95
CA HIS A 41 1.62 9.43 -2.83
C HIS A 41 2.74 8.73 -3.57
N THR A 42 2.66 7.41 -3.67
CA THR A 42 3.51 6.67 -4.60
C THR A 42 3.27 7.18 -6.02
N PRO A 43 4.26 7.03 -6.93
CA PRO A 43 3.98 7.09 -8.35
C PRO A 43 2.86 6.11 -8.75
N ASN A 44 2.29 6.33 -9.93
CA ASN A 44 1.35 5.39 -10.53
C ASN A 44 2.07 4.07 -10.85
N LEU A 45 1.63 3.01 -10.20
CA LEU A 45 2.03 1.63 -10.39
C LEU A 45 1.21 1.03 -11.53
N SER A 46 1.87 0.49 -12.55
CA SER A 46 1.18 -0.37 -13.51
C SER A 46 0.87 -1.70 -12.84
N LEU A 47 -0.39 -2.15 -12.94
CA LEU A 47 -0.80 -3.42 -12.34
C LEU A 47 -0.49 -4.63 -13.23
N GLY A 48 0.01 -4.42 -14.46
CA GLY A 48 0.55 -5.46 -15.34
C GLY A 48 -0.24 -6.77 -15.32
N ALA A 49 0.43 -7.87 -14.94
CA ALA A 49 -0.14 -9.21 -14.84
C ALA A 49 -0.84 -9.50 -13.49
N LYS A 50 -1.42 -8.46 -12.85
CA LYS A 50 -2.23 -8.43 -11.60
C LYS A 50 -1.61 -7.66 -10.44
N CYS A 51 -0.32 -7.35 -10.40
CA CYS A 51 0.27 -6.60 -9.30
C CYS A 51 1.21 -5.50 -9.78
N GLY A 52 1.15 -4.35 -9.11
CA GLY A 52 2.13 -3.27 -9.18
C GLY A 52 2.92 -3.19 -7.87
N HIS A 53 4.20 -2.85 -7.96
CA HIS A 53 5.11 -2.87 -6.83
C HIS A 53 6.01 -1.61 -6.84
N GLN A 54 6.14 -0.96 -5.67
CA GLN A 54 7.10 0.09 -5.40
C GLN A 54 7.96 -0.28 -4.17
N PRO A 55 9.25 -0.61 -4.35
CA PRO A 55 10.12 -1.12 -3.27
C PRO A 55 10.59 -0.05 -2.28
N HIS A 56 10.62 1.22 -2.71
CA HIS A 56 11.14 2.32 -1.92
C HIS A 56 10.04 3.32 -1.63
N TRP A 57 9.17 2.98 -0.68
CA TRP A 57 8.20 3.91 -0.15
C TRP A 57 8.16 3.84 1.38
N TRP A 58 7.54 4.82 2.03
CA TRP A 58 7.39 4.79 3.48
C TRP A 58 6.08 5.46 3.85
N PHE A 59 5.26 4.74 4.61
CA PHE A 59 4.08 5.28 5.26
C PHE A 59 4.15 5.01 6.76
N LYS A 60 3.55 5.91 7.53
CA LYS A 60 3.53 5.85 8.97
C LYS A 60 2.68 4.66 9.38
N PRO A 61 3.20 3.72 10.18
CA PRO A 61 2.39 2.63 10.68
C PRO A 61 1.29 3.14 11.60
N ASN A 62 0.26 2.32 11.79
CA ASN A 62 -0.96 2.58 12.55
C ASN A 62 -1.69 3.84 12.04
N ARG A 63 -1.73 4.00 10.72
CA ARG A 63 -2.43 5.09 10.02
C ARG A 63 -3.14 4.56 8.80
N THR A 64 -4.24 5.20 8.47
CA THR A 64 -4.96 4.93 7.23
C THR A 64 -4.16 5.39 6.03
N VAL A 65 -4.00 4.51 5.04
CA VAL A 65 -3.55 4.80 3.69
C VAL A 65 -4.74 4.80 2.73
N GLU A 66 -4.67 5.66 1.73
CA GLU A 66 -5.58 5.71 0.58
C GLU A 66 -4.98 4.86 -0.54
N ILE A 67 -5.77 4.01 -1.17
CA ILE A 67 -5.37 3.22 -2.33
C ILE A 67 -6.27 3.64 -3.48
N ASN A 68 -5.68 4.32 -4.45
CA ASN A 68 -6.36 4.78 -5.65
C ASN A 68 -6.08 3.77 -6.76
N VAL A 69 -7.13 3.30 -7.43
CA VAL A 69 -7.02 2.37 -8.55
C VAL A 69 -7.77 2.91 -9.76
N LYS A 70 -7.24 2.69 -10.95
CA LYS A 70 -7.83 3.11 -12.21
C LYS A 70 -8.43 1.92 -12.93
N ASP A 71 -9.73 1.95 -13.16
CA ASP A 71 -10.46 0.96 -13.94
C ASP A 71 -9.80 0.83 -15.33
N GLY A 72 -9.52 -0.41 -15.73
CA GLY A 72 -8.85 -0.72 -16.99
C GLY A 72 -9.76 -0.56 -18.22
N VAL A 73 -11.07 -0.54 -18.03
CA VAL A 73 -12.08 -0.44 -19.10
C VAL A 73 -12.61 0.98 -19.21
N THR A 74 -13.10 1.56 -18.11
CA THR A 74 -13.71 2.90 -18.10
C THR A 74 -12.68 4.00 -17.95
N GLY A 75 -11.53 3.69 -17.34
CA GLY A 75 -10.51 4.68 -17.01
C GLY A 75 -10.83 5.52 -15.76
N ASP A 76 -11.92 5.23 -15.06
CA ASP A 76 -12.32 5.92 -13.84
C ASP A 76 -11.43 5.55 -12.65
N TRP A 77 -11.30 6.48 -11.70
CA TRP A 77 -10.57 6.24 -10.47
C TRP A 77 -11.53 5.83 -9.34
N ALA A 78 -11.24 4.70 -8.72
CA ALA A 78 -11.85 4.28 -7.47
C ALA A 78 -10.87 4.48 -6.30
N ARG A 79 -11.41 4.83 -5.14
CA ARG A 79 -10.63 5.10 -3.93
C ARG A 79 -10.99 4.12 -2.82
N HIS A 80 -9.97 3.62 -2.16
CA HIS A 80 -10.09 2.69 -1.04
C HIS A 80 -9.28 3.20 0.14
N PHE A 81 -9.68 2.83 1.35
CA PHE A 81 -8.95 3.18 2.56
C PHE A 81 -8.61 1.93 3.35
N ARG A 82 -7.39 1.85 3.88
CA ARG A 82 -6.90 0.72 4.68
C ARG A 82 -6.04 1.21 5.83
N GLU A 83 -6.18 0.63 7.01
CA GLU A 83 -5.29 0.91 8.13
C GLU A 83 -3.99 0.13 7.97
N LEU A 84 -2.85 0.84 7.96
CA LEU A 84 -1.54 0.20 7.92
C LEU A 84 -1.16 -0.26 9.33
N SER A 85 -0.99 -1.57 9.53
CA SER A 85 -0.47 -2.09 10.80
C SER A 85 1.06 -2.02 10.85
N ALA A 86 1.62 -1.66 12.01
CA ALA A 86 3.07 -1.76 12.25
C ALA A 86 3.64 -3.18 12.06
N ALA A 87 2.80 -4.21 12.19
CA ALA A 87 3.17 -5.60 11.99
C ALA A 87 3.27 -5.99 10.50
N CYS A 88 2.71 -5.17 9.60
CA CYS A 88 2.58 -5.50 8.19
C CYS A 88 2.98 -4.30 7.32
N PRO A 89 4.26 -4.21 6.91
CA PRO A 89 4.68 -3.27 5.87
C PRO A 89 3.79 -3.44 4.63
N VAL A 90 3.50 -2.35 3.90
CA VAL A 90 2.34 -2.18 2.99
C VAL A 90 2.29 -3.20 1.82
N LYS A 91 1.92 -4.44 2.08
CA LYS A 91 1.53 -5.40 1.05
C LYS A 91 0.01 -5.33 0.90
N ALA A 92 -0.48 -4.38 0.09
CA ALA A 92 -1.91 -4.21 -0.15
C ALA A 92 -2.41 -5.20 -1.22
N ARG A 93 -3.05 -6.29 -0.77
CA ARG A 93 -3.76 -7.19 -1.67
C ARG A 93 -5.18 -6.68 -1.91
N LEU A 94 -5.46 -6.12 -3.07
CA LEU A 94 -6.82 -5.77 -3.48
C LEU A 94 -7.47 -7.00 -4.15
N ARG A 95 -8.22 -7.77 -3.36
CA ARG A 95 -9.19 -8.72 -3.92
C ARG A 95 -10.46 -7.94 -4.19
N GLY A 96 -10.96 -7.94 -5.43
CA GLY A 96 -11.86 -6.96 -6.02
C GLY A 96 -12.74 -6.21 -5.02
N LEU A 97 -12.35 -4.95 -4.71
CA LEU A 97 -12.95 -3.95 -3.81
C LEU A 97 -13.50 -4.38 -2.42
N ALA A 98 -13.64 -5.67 -2.14
CA ALA A 98 -14.39 -6.22 -1.02
C ALA A 98 -13.41 -6.77 0.02
N THR A 99 -13.15 -5.92 1.03
CA THR A 99 -13.06 -6.28 2.47
C THR A 99 -12.37 -7.60 2.88
N SER A 100 -11.40 -8.12 2.12
CA SER A 100 -10.62 -9.27 2.59
C SER A 100 -9.64 -8.82 3.68
N PRO A 101 -9.64 -9.47 4.85
CA PRO A 101 -8.77 -9.12 5.96
C PRO A 101 -7.30 -9.31 5.62
N ASP A 102 -6.48 -8.45 6.22
CA ASP A 102 -5.03 -8.38 6.13
C ASP A 102 -4.37 -9.76 6.22
N THR A 103 -4.09 -10.37 5.07
CA THR A 103 -3.08 -11.42 5.01
C THR A 103 -1.78 -10.74 4.67
N CYS A 104 -1.00 -10.43 5.70
CA CYS A 104 0.38 -10.00 5.52
C CYS A 104 1.07 -11.13 4.78
N MET A 105 1.35 -10.94 3.49
CA MET A 105 1.97 -12.00 2.71
C MET A 105 3.32 -12.31 3.37
N PRO A 106 3.62 -13.60 3.63
CA PRO A 106 4.93 -14.00 4.13
C PRO A 106 6.06 -13.50 3.21
#